data_AF-A0A944X1Y5-F1
#
_entry.id   AF-A0A944X1Y5-F1
#
_cell.length_a   1.000
_cell.length_b   1.000
_cell.length_c   1.000
_cell.angle_alpha   90.00
_cell.angle_beta   90.00
_cell.angle_gamma   90.00
#
_symmetry.space_group_name_H-M   'P 1'
#
loop_
_entity.id
_entity.type
_entity.pdbx_description
1 polymer ?
#
loop_
_entity_poly.entity_id
_entity_poly.type
_entity_poly.pdbx_seq_one_letter_code
_entity_poly.pdbx_strand_id
1 'polypeptide(L)'
;MTDQEAYQNFIEYMNNPVWEFTESKHKLPMITSFITPEEAEFLTGFPMRKTSLEEIAELKDMDAAELTPKIKALCRKGLIYEAIDGNSVRYKLWSSSEMFLRAAYWSGKGKEPVKSLAPHATKYYMDGWYDQHKPFLHPELRALPINETVESGTNFLPYEDVLKVVDNYEYYTVSHCACRERHRLDPDYVDSPFPSETCLHFNELGRYCVENGLGREITKEETLEILKKAADAGLVHGLANHQDTPDTL
;
A
#
# COMPACT_ATOMS: atom_id res chain seq x y z
N MET A 1 -13.88 -9.65 -25.44
CA MET A 1 -14.39 -8.80 -24.34
C MET A 1 -14.14 -7.35 -24.73
N THR A 2 -15.06 -6.44 -24.40
CA THR A 2 -14.87 -5.00 -24.59
C THR A 2 -14.04 -4.40 -23.45
N ASP A 3 -13.38 -3.27 -23.66
CA ASP A 3 -12.61 -2.59 -22.60
C ASP A 3 -13.47 -2.30 -21.36
N GLN A 4 -14.73 -1.92 -21.57
CA GLN A 4 -15.67 -1.64 -20.49
C GLN A 4 -16.01 -2.90 -19.68
N GLU A 5 -16.22 -4.04 -20.34
CA GLU A 5 -16.44 -5.33 -19.66
C GLU A 5 -15.21 -5.75 -18.86
N ALA A 6 -13.99 -5.52 -19.38
CA ALA A 6 -12.74 -5.84 -18.68
C ALA A 6 -12.65 -5.11 -17.33
N TYR A 7 -12.91 -3.79 -17.34
CA TYR A 7 -12.89 -2.99 -16.11
C TYR A 7 -14.02 -3.36 -15.14
N GLN A 8 -15.22 -3.64 -15.65
CA GLN A 8 -16.34 -4.03 -14.79
C GLN A 8 -16.05 -5.34 -14.06
N ASN A 9 -15.56 -6.36 -14.79
CA ASN A 9 -15.20 -7.65 -14.20
C ASN A 9 -14.08 -7.49 -13.16
N PHE A 10 -13.09 -6.64 -13.43
CA PHE A 10 -12.02 -6.35 -12.47
C PHE A 10 -12.56 -5.68 -11.20
N ILE A 11 -13.42 -4.66 -11.33
CA ILE A 11 -14.03 -3.96 -10.19
C ILE A 11 -14.83 -4.94 -9.33
N GLU A 12 -15.68 -5.76 -9.95
CA GLU A 12 -16.47 -6.78 -9.25
C GLU A 12 -15.59 -7.80 -8.54
N TYR A 13 -14.49 -8.22 -9.17
CA TYR A 13 -13.53 -9.16 -8.58
C TYR A 13 -12.79 -8.59 -7.37
N MET A 14 -12.44 -7.30 -7.42
CA MET A 14 -11.71 -6.61 -6.34
C MET A 14 -12.60 -6.32 -5.12
N ASN A 15 -13.91 -6.18 -5.32
CA ASN A 15 -14.87 -5.95 -4.25
C ASN A 15 -14.92 -7.16 -3.31
N ASN A 16 -14.71 -6.89 -2.02
CA ASN A 16 -14.78 -7.88 -0.96
C ASN A 16 -15.42 -7.26 0.30
N PRO A 17 -15.81 -8.06 1.31
CA PRO A 17 -16.52 -7.55 2.49
C PRO A 17 -15.75 -6.50 3.32
N VAL A 18 -14.43 -6.39 3.15
CA VAL A 18 -13.56 -5.44 3.86
C VAL A 18 -13.29 -4.19 3.02
N TRP A 19 -13.33 -4.30 1.70
CA TRP A 19 -13.12 -3.18 0.80
C TRP A 19 -13.99 -3.28 -0.46
N GLU A 20 -14.81 -2.26 -0.68
CA GLU A 20 -15.65 -2.12 -1.86
C GLU A 20 -15.31 -0.83 -2.63
N PHE A 21 -15.33 -0.92 -3.95
CA PHE A 21 -15.29 0.23 -4.84
C PHE A 21 -16.61 0.99 -4.80
N THR A 22 -16.69 1.93 -3.88
CA THR A 22 -17.81 2.84 -3.70
C THR A 22 -18.10 3.73 -4.91
N GLU A 23 -19.31 4.30 -4.94
CA GLU A 23 -19.73 5.20 -6.02
C GLU A 23 -19.00 6.53 -5.95
N SER A 24 -18.24 6.85 -7.00
CA SER A 24 -17.55 8.12 -7.14
C SER A 24 -17.26 8.38 -8.62
N LYS A 25 -17.38 9.65 -9.04
CA LYS A 25 -17.00 10.07 -10.40
C LYS A 25 -15.50 9.90 -10.68
N HIS A 26 -14.69 9.70 -9.63
CA HIS A 26 -13.24 9.50 -9.73
C HIS A 26 -12.84 8.02 -9.73
N LYS A 27 -13.77 7.10 -9.45
CA LYS A 27 -13.53 5.64 -9.44
C LYS A 27 -12.95 5.15 -10.77
N LEU A 28 -13.70 5.31 -11.86
CA LEU A 28 -13.26 4.82 -13.17
C LEU A 28 -12.00 5.54 -13.67
N PRO A 29 -11.89 6.88 -13.63
CA PRO A 29 -10.66 7.57 -14.01
C PRO A 29 -9.42 7.14 -13.21
N MET A 30 -9.57 6.83 -11.91
CA MET A 30 -8.48 6.30 -11.09
C MET A 30 -8.01 4.94 -11.62
N ILE A 31 -8.94 4.04 -11.95
CA ILE A 31 -8.60 2.69 -12.45
C ILE A 31 -7.99 2.79 -13.85
N THR A 32 -8.65 3.46 -14.79
CA THR A 32 -8.26 3.46 -16.21
C THR A 32 -7.02 4.30 -16.51
N SER A 33 -6.65 5.24 -15.65
CA SER A 33 -5.39 5.99 -15.77
C SER A 33 -4.16 5.15 -15.40
N PHE A 34 -4.35 4.07 -14.64
CA PHE A 34 -3.24 3.25 -14.12
C PHE A 34 -3.24 1.83 -14.64
N ILE A 35 -4.40 1.19 -14.76
CA ILE A 35 -4.57 -0.19 -15.22
C ILE A 35 -5.15 -0.14 -16.63
N THR A 36 -4.50 -0.82 -17.57
CA THR A 36 -4.99 -0.99 -18.95
C THR A 36 -6.08 -2.06 -19.02
N PRO A 37 -6.89 -2.12 -20.10
CA PRO A 37 -7.94 -3.14 -20.21
C PRO A 37 -7.37 -4.57 -20.18
N GLU A 38 -6.22 -4.81 -20.82
CA GLU A 38 -5.53 -6.11 -20.81
C GLU A 38 -5.04 -6.49 -19.41
N GLU A 39 -4.52 -5.52 -18.66
CA GLU A 39 -4.14 -5.76 -17.26
C GLU A 39 -5.38 -6.01 -16.40
N ALA A 40 -6.47 -5.29 -16.57
CA ALA A 40 -7.72 -5.51 -15.84
C ALA A 40 -8.27 -6.93 -16.08
N GLU A 41 -8.29 -7.37 -17.34
CA GLU A 41 -8.64 -8.75 -17.72
C GLU A 41 -7.72 -9.77 -17.04
N PHE A 42 -6.40 -9.56 -17.14
CA PHE A 42 -5.44 -10.48 -16.55
C PHE A 42 -5.52 -10.53 -15.02
N LEU A 43 -5.75 -9.41 -14.35
CA LEU A 43 -5.83 -9.32 -12.90
C LEU A 43 -7.16 -9.86 -12.35
N THR A 44 -8.22 -9.87 -13.16
CA THR A 44 -9.49 -10.50 -12.79
C THR A 44 -9.28 -11.99 -12.53
N GLY A 45 -9.64 -12.47 -11.33
CA GLY A 45 -9.38 -13.85 -10.92
C GLY A 45 -7.96 -14.13 -10.41
N PHE A 46 -7.05 -13.13 -10.39
CA PHE A 46 -5.70 -13.33 -9.83
C PHE A 46 -5.75 -13.44 -8.30
N PRO A 47 -5.12 -14.46 -7.69
CA PRO A 47 -5.33 -14.77 -6.28
C PRO A 47 -4.97 -13.63 -5.32
N MET A 48 -5.87 -13.36 -4.36
CA MET A 48 -5.66 -12.41 -3.26
C MET A 48 -4.83 -13.00 -2.10
N ARG A 49 -4.64 -14.32 -2.08
CA ARG A 49 -3.80 -15.05 -1.12
C ARG A 49 -2.43 -15.36 -1.74
N LYS A 50 -1.40 -15.53 -0.91
CA LYS A 50 -0.07 -16.00 -1.37
C LYS A 50 -0.24 -17.34 -2.11
N THR A 51 0.11 -17.37 -3.40
CA THR A 51 -0.10 -18.51 -4.31
C THR A 51 1.16 -18.74 -5.15
N SER A 52 1.51 -20.01 -5.42
CA SER A 52 2.72 -20.35 -6.20
C SER A 52 2.58 -19.97 -7.68
N LEU A 53 3.71 -19.89 -8.40
CA LEU A 53 3.71 -19.57 -9.83
C LEU A 53 2.98 -20.66 -10.62
N GLU A 54 3.16 -21.92 -10.24
CA GLU A 54 2.57 -23.10 -10.87
C GLU A 54 1.04 -23.08 -10.74
N GLU A 55 0.51 -22.81 -9.55
CA GLU A 55 -0.93 -22.65 -9.33
C GLU A 55 -1.51 -21.48 -10.15
N ILE A 56 -0.77 -20.38 -10.30
CA ILE A 56 -1.23 -19.22 -11.10
C ILE A 56 -1.19 -19.54 -12.58
N ALA A 57 -0.17 -20.26 -13.05
CA ALA A 57 -0.05 -20.74 -14.43
C ALA A 57 -1.24 -21.63 -14.81
N GLU A 58 -1.61 -22.58 -13.95
CA GLU A 58 -2.82 -23.40 -14.10
C GLU A 58 -4.10 -22.55 -14.10
N LEU A 59 -4.23 -21.61 -13.15
CA LEU A 59 -5.42 -20.75 -13.04
C LEU A 59 -5.60 -19.82 -14.25
N LYS A 60 -4.49 -19.35 -14.83
CA LYS A 60 -4.49 -18.44 -15.97
C LYS A 60 -4.42 -19.15 -17.32
N ASP A 61 -4.29 -20.47 -17.33
CA ASP A 61 -4.05 -21.28 -18.54
C ASP A 61 -2.89 -20.71 -19.37
N MET A 62 -1.76 -20.45 -18.68
CA MET A 62 -0.56 -19.84 -19.26
C MET A 62 0.69 -20.65 -18.94
N ASP A 63 1.65 -20.67 -19.85
CA ASP A 63 2.97 -21.24 -19.58
C ASP A 63 3.74 -20.40 -18.53
N ALA A 64 4.46 -21.06 -17.62
CA ALA A 64 5.18 -20.40 -16.55
C ALA A 64 6.29 -19.44 -17.06
N ALA A 65 6.92 -19.75 -18.19
CA ALA A 65 7.96 -18.91 -18.78
C ALA A 65 7.38 -17.62 -19.40
N GLU A 66 6.14 -17.67 -19.90
CA GLU A 66 5.40 -16.49 -20.39
C GLU A 66 4.79 -15.68 -19.23
N LEU A 67 4.31 -16.36 -18.19
CA LEU A 67 3.67 -15.75 -17.03
C LEU A 67 4.67 -14.93 -16.18
N THR A 68 5.87 -15.47 -15.97
CA THR A 68 6.91 -14.85 -15.11
C THR A 68 7.22 -13.39 -15.49
N PRO A 69 7.58 -13.05 -16.74
CA PRO A 69 7.88 -11.66 -17.10
C PRO A 69 6.66 -10.73 -16.94
N LYS A 70 5.44 -11.23 -17.18
CA LYS A 70 4.20 -10.47 -16.99
C LYS A 70 3.96 -10.15 -15.51
N ILE A 71 4.09 -11.15 -14.63
CA ILE A 71 3.99 -10.95 -13.17
C ILE A 71 5.06 -9.97 -12.68
N LYS A 72 6.33 -10.14 -13.08
CA LYS A 72 7.42 -9.25 -12.66
C LYS A 72 7.21 -7.80 -13.12
N ALA A 73 6.60 -7.57 -14.29
CA ALA A 73 6.24 -6.24 -14.73
C ALA A 73 5.14 -5.62 -13.84
N LEU A 74 4.14 -6.41 -13.46
CA LEU A 74 3.06 -6.00 -12.55
C LEU A 74 3.55 -5.80 -11.11
N CYS A 75 4.58 -6.52 -10.65
CA CYS A 75 5.26 -6.27 -9.39
C CYS A 75 5.96 -4.90 -9.40
N ARG A 76 6.74 -4.59 -10.45
CA ARG A 76 7.37 -3.26 -10.63
C ARG A 76 6.37 -2.13 -10.73
N LYS A 77 5.18 -2.40 -11.24
CA LYS A 77 4.07 -1.44 -11.31
C LYS A 77 3.34 -1.29 -9.97
N GLY A 78 3.53 -2.21 -9.01
CA GLY A 78 2.83 -2.17 -7.72
C GLY A 78 1.41 -2.74 -7.76
N LEU A 79 1.11 -3.65 -8.70
CA LEU A 79 -0.19 -4.33 -8.81
C LEU A 79 -0.18 -5.73 -8.18
N ILE A 80 0.95 -6.43 -8.25
CA ILE A 80 1.15 -7.75 -7.64
C ILE A 80 2.24 -7.66 -6.56
N TYR A 81 2.00 -8.29 -5.42
CA TYR A 81 3.00 -8.50 -4.39
C TYR A 81 3.71 -9.83 -4.61
N GLU A 82 5.03 -9.81 -4.53
CA GLU A 82 5.86 -11.00 -4.48
C GLU A 82 6.32 -11.22 -3.04
N ALA A 83 6.02 -12.41 -2.54
CA ALA A 83 6.20 -12.84 -1.18
C ALA A 83 7.22 -13.98 -1.12
N ILE A 84 8.17 -13.89 -0.19
CA ILE A 84 9.12 -14.98 0.08
C ILE A 84 8.56 -15.79 1.24
N ASP A 85 8.19 -17.03 0.96
CA ASP A 85 7.66 -18.00 1.92
C ASP A 85 8.67 -19.14 2.10
N GLY A 86 9.57 -18.97 3.06
CA GLY A 86 10.73 -19.84 3.27
C GLY A 86 11.67 -19.84 2.07
N ASN A 87 11.74 -20.97 1.36
CA ASN A 87 12.56 -21.15 0.16
C ASN A 87 11.77 -20.99 -1.15
N SER A 88 10.50 -20.60 -1.06
CA SER A 88 9.60 -20.48 -2.22
C SER A 88 9.12 -19.05 -2.43
N VAL A 89 8.90 -18.68 -3.69
CA VAL A 89 8.31 -17.41 -4.06
C VAL A 89 6.83 -17.62 -4.34
N ARG A 90 5.99 -16.78 -3.73
CA ARG A 90 4.54 -16.77 -3.93
C ARG A 90 4.10 -15.37 -4.34
N TYR A 91 2.96 -15.28 -5.01
CA TYR A 91 2.41 -14.02 -5.46
C TYR A 91 0.99 -13.83 -4.92
N LYS A 92 0.61 -12.58 -4.67
CA LYS A 92 -0.78 -12.20 -4.42
C LYS A 92 -1.09 -10.88 -5.11
N LEU A 93 -2.36 -10.69 -5.43
CA LEU A 93 -2.85 -9.39 -5.85
C LEU A 93 -2.81 -8.42 -4.65
N TRP A 94 -2.34 -7.19 -4.88
CA TRP A 94 -2.51 -6.14 -3.88
C TRP A 94 -3.99 -5.80 -3.72
N SER A 95 -4.43 -5.38 -2.54
CA SER A 95 -5.75 -4.76 -2.41
C SER A 95 -5.78 -3.44 -3.20
N SER A 96 -6.99 -2.98 -3.52
CA SER A 96 -7.21 -1.69 -4.19
C SER A 96 -6.54 -0.52 -3.44
N SER A 97 -6.59 -0.50 -2.11
CA SER A 97 -5.95 0.55 -1.31
C SER A 97 -4.42 0.50 -1.43
N GLU A 98 -3.84 -0.70 -1.40
CA GLU A 98 -2.40 -0.91 -1.57
C GLU A 98 -1.95 -0.50 -2.98
N MET A 99 -2.70 -0.88 -4.03
CA MET A 99 -2.39 -0.52 -5.42
C MET A 99 -2.44 1.00 -5.65
N PHE A 100 -3.58 1.62 -5.36
CA PHE A 100 -3.90 2.96 -5.83
C PHE A 100 -3.50 4.08 -4.87
N LEU A 101 -3.22 3.76 -3.60
CA LEU A 101 -2.88 4.75 -2.56
C LEU A 101 -1.47 4.55 -1.99
N ARG A 102 -0.85 3.37 -2.17
CA ARG A 102 0.48 3.05 -1.62
C ARG A 102 1.50 2.73 -2.71
N ALA A 103 1.51 1.49 -3.20
CA ALA A 103 2.60 0.92 -4.00
C ALA A 103 2.94 1.72 -5.26
N ALA A 104 1.94 2.30 -5.93
CA ALA A 104 2.14 3.14 -7.11
C ALA A 104 3.09 4.33 -6.88
N TYR A 105 3.17 4.85 -5.65
CA TYR A 105 3.90 6.08 -5.34
C TYR A 105 5.24 5.86 -4.63
N TRP A 106 5.52 4.66 -4.11
CA TRP A 106 6.74 4.40 -3.32
C TRP A 106 8.03 4.77 -4.07
N SER A 107 8.06 4.57 -5.39
CA SER A 107 9.23 4.89 -6.21
C SER A 107 9.59 6.38 -6.30
N GLY A 108 8.67 7.30 -5.96
CA GLY A 108 8.89 8.76 -6.04
C GLY A 108 9.17 9.32 -7.44
N LYS A 109 9.05 8.51 -8.50
CA LYS A 109 9.43 8.92 -9.86
C LYS A 109 8.49 9.97 -10.45
N GLY A 110 7.22 9.99 -10.02
CA GLY A 110 6.23 10.95 -10.52
C GLY A 110 6.00 10.94 -12.04
N LYS A 111 6.22 9.80 -12.69
CA LYS A 111 6.07 9.62 -14.14
C LYS A 111 4.73 8.99 -14.47
N GLU A 112 4.33 9.04 -15.74
CA GLU A 112 3.19 8.24 -16.21
C GLU A 112 3.44 6.74 -15.98
N PRO A 113 2.39 5.96 -15.64
CA PRO A 113 0.99 6.39 -15.48
C PRO A 113 0.65 7.00 -14.11
N VAL A 114 1.57 6.95 -13.13
CA VAL A 114 1.34 7.39 -11.74
C VAL A 114 0.93 8.85 -11.64
N LYS A 115 1.49 9.70 -12.50
CA LYS A 115 1.15 11.13 -12.56
C LYS A 115 -0.32 11.36 -12.93
N SER A 116 -0.86 10.63 -13.91
CA SER A 116 -2.29 10.71 -14.27
C SER A 116 -3.21 10.07 -13.24
N LEU A 117 -2.73 9.06 -12.51
CA LEU A 117 -3.46 8.41 -11.42
C LEU A 117 -3.71 9.36 -10.25
N ALA A 118 -2.69 10.13 -9.84
CA ALA A 118 -2.67 10.82 -8.56
C ALA A 118 -3.89 11.72 -8.27
N PRO A 119 -4.33 12.61 -9.20
CA PRO A 119 -5.48 13.49 -8.93
C PRO A 119 -6.79 12.71 -8.75
N HIS A 120 -6.95 11.60 -9.46
CA HIS A 120 -8.13 10.75 -9.34
C HIS A 120 -8.09 9.91 -8.07
N ALA A 121 -6.92 9.36 -7.71
CA ALA A 121 -6.73 8.61 -6.48
C ALA A 121 -6.95 9.48 -5.23
N THR A 122 -6.45 10.72 -5.21
CA THR A 122 -6.67 11.65 -4.09
C THR A 122 -8.16 11.97 -3.93
N LYS A 123 -8.85 12.28 -5.03
CA LYS A 123 -10.28 12.64 -4.97
C LYS A 123 -11.15 11.44 -4.61
N TYR A 124 -10.87 10.27 -5.19
CA TYR A 124 -11.54 9.02 -4.83
C TYR A 124 -11.30 8.64 -3.36
N TYR A 125 -10.08 8.85 -2.83
CA TYR A 125 -9.82 8.64 -1.41
C TYR A 125 -10.68 9.55 -0.53
N MET A 126 -10.97 10.78 -0.95
CA MET A 126 -11.85 11.68 -0.21
C MET A 126 -13.33 11.32 -0.38
N ASP A 127 -13.85 11.28 -1.60
CA ASP A 127 -15.29 11.17 -1.86
C ASP A 127 -15.83 9.72 -1.93
N GLY A 128 -14.99 8.79 -2.39
CA GLY A 128 -15.30 7.37 -2.49
C GLY A 128 -15.03 6.67 -1.18
N TRP A 129 -13.88 6.94 -0.56
CA TRP A 129 -13.49 6.24 0.65
C TRP A 129 -13.83 7.02 1.92
N TYR A 130 -13.17 8.15 2.18
CA TYR A 130 -13.28 8.87 3.45
C TYR A 130 -14.71 9.33 3.75
N ASP A 131 -15.39 10.03 2.84
CA ASP A 131 -16.74 10.56 3.09
C ASP A 131 -17.80 9.45 3.24
N GLN A 132 -17.63 8.32 2.54
CA GLN A 132 -18.56 7.19 2.64
C GLN A 132 -18.30 6.31 3.86
N HIS A 133 -17.03 6.22 4.27
CA HIS A 133 -16.58 5.55 5.51
C HIS A 133 -16.50 6.51 6.70
N LYS A 134 -17.13 7.69 6.58
CA LYS A 134 -17.46 8.61 7.66
C LYS A 134 -18.93 8.45 8.10
N PRO A 135 -19.48 7.24 8.41
CA PRO A 135 -20.86 7.17 8.87
C PRO A 135 -21.11 7.86 10.20
N PHE A 136 -20.09 8.41 10.87
CA PHE A 136 -20.31 9.02 12.17
C PHE A 136 -19.57 10.33 12.43
N LEU A 137 -20.36 11.38 12.69
CA LEU A 137 -19.91 12.58 13.43
C LEU A 137 -19.55 12.28 14.89
N HIS A 138 -19.91 11.09 15.41
CA HIS A 138 -19.65 10.62 16.77
C HIS A 138 -19.19 9.16 16.74
N PRO A 139 -18.22 8.71 17.56
CA PRO A 139 -17.74 7.32 17.50
C PRO A 139 -18.90 6.29 17.55
N GLU A 140 -18.79 5.18 16.79
CA GLU A 140 -19.76 4.06 16.81
C GLU A 140 -20.07 3.57 18.23
N LEU A 141 -19.08 3.69 19.11
CA LEU A 141 -19.17 3.38 20.52
C LEU A 141 -18.93 4.66 21.33
N ARG A 142 -19.95 5.10 22.07
CA ARG A 142 -19.76 6.12 23.10
C ARG A 142 -19.25 5.44 24.38
N ALA A 143 -18.23 6.02 25.00
CA ALA A 143 -17.79 5.58 26.32
C ALA A 143 -18.92 5.77 27.34
N LEU A 144 -19.29 4.70 28.04
CA LEU A 144 -20.21 4.74 29.18
C LEU A 144 -19.37 4.70 30.46
N PRO A 145 -19.42 5.73 31.31
CA PRO A 145 -18.64 5.73 32.53
C PRO A 145 -19.15 4.66 33.49
N ILE A 146 -18.25 3.85 34.03
CA ILE A 146 -18.57 2.88 35.11
C ILE A 146 -18.38 3.48 36.51
N ASN A 147 -18.24 4.81 36.61
CA ASN A 147 -17.96 5.55 37.85
C ASN A 147 -16.66 5.11 38.57
N GLU A 148 -15.70 4.60 37.83
CA GLU A 148 -14.37 4.28 38.34
C GLU A 148 -13.32 5.14 37.63
N THR A 149 -12.28 5.51 38.39
CA THR A 149 -11.09 6.15 37.81
C THR A 149 -10.14 5.04 37.38
N VAL A 150 -9.99 4.85 36.07
CA VAL A 150 -8.89 4.03 35.54
C VAL A 150 -7.63 4.88 35.64
N GLU A 151 -6.71 4.53 36.54
CA GLU A 151 -5.39 5.16 36.54
C GLU A 151 -4.72 4.90 35.19
N SER A 152 -4.23 5.97 34.55
CA SER A 152 -3.50 5.90 33.30
C SER A 152 -2.11 5.32 33.57
N GLY A 153 -2.02 4.00 33.76
CA GLY A 153 -0.77 3.25 33.82
C GLY A 153 -0.12 3.09 32.44
N THR A 154 -0.22 4.12 31.58
CA THR A 154 0.28 4.10 30.19
C THR A 154 1.81 4.08 30.24
N ASN A 155 2.36 2.88 30.35
CA ASN A 155 3.76 2.64 30.09
C ASN A 155 3.87 2.32 28.61
N PHE A 156 4.75 3.02 27.89
CA PHE A 156 5.13 2.62 26.54
C PHE A 156 5.67 1.20 26.61
N LEU A 157 4.97 0.28 25.98
CA LEU A 157 5.40 -1.10 25.94
C LEU A 157 6.63 -1.21 25.03
N PRO A 158 7.54 -2.18 25.22
CA PRO A 158 8.76 -2.28 24.43
C PRO A 158 8.54 -2.33 22.92
N TYR A 159 7.36 -2.77 22.45
CA TYR A 159 6.96 -2.78 21.04
C TYR A 159 6.35 -1.44 20.54
N GLU A 160 6.14 -0.48 21.43
CA GLU A 160 5.76 0.91 21.13
C GLU A 160 6.99 1.85 21.18
N ASP A 161 8.14 1.33 21.60
CA ASP A 161 9.44 1.99 21.50
C ASP A 161 10.02 1.76 20.11
N VAL A 162 9.98 2.80 19.27
CA VAL A 162 10.42 2.72 17.87
C VAL A 162 11.84 2.18 17.70
N LEU A 163 12.73 2.43 18.67
CA LEU A 163 14.12 1.95 18.60
C LEU A 163 14.17 0.42 18.78
N LYS A 164 13.41 -0.12 19.73
CA LYS A 164 13.32 -1.56 19.96
C LYS A 164 12.57 -2.28 18.85
N VAL A 165 11.61 -1.61 18.22
CA VAL A 165 10.94 -2.13 17.02
C VAL A 165 11.96 -2.28 15.90
N VAL A 166 12.73 -1.22 15.61
CA VAL A 166 13.79 -1.24 14.58
C VAL A 166 14.85 -2.31 14.86
N ASP A 167 15.15 -2.60 16.12
CA ASP A 167 16.10 -3.65 16.52
C ASP A 167 15.68 -5.08 16.10
N ASN A 168 14.39 -5.33 15.85
CA ASN A 168 13.87 -6.66 15.54
C ASN A 168 13.95 -7.05 14.05
N TYR A 169 14.46 -6.16 13.18
CA TYR A 169 14.53 -6.40 11.74
C TYR A 169 15.96 -6.66 11.27
N GLU A 170 16.08 -7.34 10.14
CA GLU A 170 17.38 -7.64 9.52
C GLU A 170 17.56 -6.97 8.16
N TYR A 171 16.48 -6.48 7.56
CA TYR A 171 16.49 -5.78 6.29
C TYR A 171 15.69 -4.50 6.38
N TYR A 172 16.30 -3.38 5.99
CA TYR A 172 15.75 -2.04 6.13
C TYR A 172 15.64 -1.37 4.76
N THR A 173 14.53 -0.71 4.51
CA THR A 173 14.26 -0.05 3.24
C THR A 173 13.54 1.26 3.49
N VAL A 174 13.87 2.27 2.70
CA VAL A 174 13.08 3.51 2.64
C VAL A 174 12.48 3.67 1.24
N SER A 175 11.24 4.12 1.20
CA SER A 175 10.57 4.60 0.00
C SER A 175 10.13 6.05 0.17
N HIS A 176 9.69 6.66 -0.93
CA HIS A 176 8.93 7.90 -0.82
C HIS A 176 7.63 7.66 -0.06
N CYS A 177 7.23 8.64 0.75
CA CYS A 177 5.95 8.64 1.44
C CYS A 177 4.82 8.68 0.42
N ALA A 178 4.10 7.57 0.25
CA ALA A 178 3.10 7.43 -0.80
C ALA A 178 2.01 8.51 -0.74
N CYS A 179 1.53 8.85 0.47
CA CYS A 179 0.54 9.90 0.68
C CYS A 179 1.05 11.27 0.21
N ARG A 180 2.32 11.58 0.53
CA ARG A 180 2.94 12.86 0.18
C ARG A 180 3.24 12.95 -1.30
N GLU A 181 3.76 11.87 -1.89
CA GLU A 181 4.04 11.78 -3.31
C GLU A 181 2.74 11.88 -4.13
N ARG A 182 1.65 11.23 -3.70
CA ARG A 182 0.33 11.38 -4.32
C ARG A 182 -0.13 12.84 -4.30
N HIS A 183 -0.06 13.53 -3.15
CA HIS A 183 -0.45 14.94 -3.07
C HIS A 183 0.48 15.85 -3.90
N ARG A 184 1.78 15.57 -3.93
CA ARG A 184 2.74 16.32 -4.75
C ARG A 184 2.41 16.25 -6.25
N LEU A 185 1.84 15.14 -6.71
CA LEU A 185 1.44 14.92 -8.10
C LEU A 185 0.02 15.41 -8.41
N ASP A 186 -0.76 15.79 -7.40
CA ASP A 186 -2.09 16.35 -7.55
C ASP A 186 -2.02 17.89 -7.67
N PRO A 187 -2.46 18.49 -8.80
CA PRO A 187 -2.40 19.94 -8.99
C PRO A 187 -3.27 20.74 -8.01
N ASP A 188 -4.24 20.11 -7.33
CA ASP A 188 -5.10 20.77 -6.36
C ASP A 188 -4.44 20.88 -4.97
N TYR A 189 -3.26 20.28 -4.76
CA TYR A 189 -2.54 20.27 -3.50
C TYR A 189 -1.22 21.06 -3.59
N VAL A 190 -0.85 21.67 -2.46
CA VAL A 190 0.46 22.30 -2.30
C VAL A 190 1.46 21.22 -1.87
N ASP A 191 2.64 21.25 -2.46
CA ASP A 191 3.71 20.32 -2.10
C ASP A 191 4.09 20.47 -0.62
N SER A 192 4.37 19.33 0.00
CA SER A 192 4.66 19.28 1.44
C SER A 192 6.11 19.68 1.70
N PRO A 193 6.38 20.54 2.71
CA PRO A 193 7.74 20.97 3.02
C PRO A 193 8.56 19.90 3.77
N PHE A 194 7.95 18.75 4.09
CA PHE A 194 8.58 17.71 4.90
C PHE A 194 9.39 16.71 4.03
N PRO A 195 10.39 15.99 4.59
CA PRO A 195 11.26 15.09 3.83
C PRO A 195 10.55 13.90 3.18
N SER A 196 10.63 13.72 1.86
CA SER A 196 9.79 12.72 1.16
C SER A 196 10.18 11.25 1.40
N GLU A 197 11.45 10.93 1.62
CA GLU A 197 11.92 9.57 1.94
C GLU A 197 11.74 9.28 3.45
N THR A 198 10.52 8.96 3.86
CA THR A 198 10.20 8.69 5.28
C THR A 198 9.32 7.46 5.50
N CYS A 199 8.84 6.78 4.45
CA CYS A 199 8.14 5.51 4.63
C CYS A 199 9.15 4.38 4.69
N LEU A 200 9.20 3.69 5.81
CA LEU A 200 10.13 2.62 6.10
C LEU A 200 9.43 1.27 5.91
N HIS A 201 10.13 0.34 5.28
CA HIS A 201 9.66 -1.02 5.04
C HIS A 201 10.72 -2.01 5.52
N PHE A 202 10.30 -3.09 6.16
CA PHE A 202 11.23 -4.05 6.77
C PHE A 202 11.09 -5.45 6.17
N ASN A 203 12.15 -6.25 6.30
CA ASN A 203 12.19 -7.67 5.95
C ASN A 203 11.59 -7.97 4.55
N GLU A 204 10.58 -8.85 4.47
CA GLU A 204 9.98 -9.33 3.22
C GLU A 204 9.49 -8.17 2.34
N LEU A 205 8.73 -7.23 2.92
CA LEU A 205 8.22 -6.07 2.20
C LEU A 205 9.35 -5.13 1.76
N GLY A 206 10.36 -4.93 2.62
CA GLY A 206 11.54 -4.14 2.26
C GLY A 206 12.27 -4.69 1.04
N ARG A 207 12.54 -6.00 1.01
CA ARG A 207 13.18 -6.68 -0.12
C ARG A 207 12.35 -6.53 -1.40
N TYR A 208 11.04 -6.77 -1.32
CA TYR A 208 10.13 -6.54 -2.44
C TYR A 208 10.24 -5.12 -3.00
N CYS A 209 10.26 -4.11 -2.12
CA CYS A 209 10.37 -2.71 -2.51
C CYS A 209 11.68 -2.41 -3.25
N VAL A 210 12.81 -2.95 -2.77
CA VAL A 210 14.13 -2.75 -3.38
C VAL A 210 14.21 -3.46 -4.74
N GLU A 211 13.85 -4.74 -4.80
CA GLU A 211 13.94 -5.56 -6.02
C GLU A 211 13.06 -5.03 -7.16
N ASN A 212 11.95 -4.39 -6.82
CA ASN A 212 11.02 -3.81 -7.79
C ASN A 212 11.28 -2.32 -8.09
N GLY A 213 12.32 -1.72 -7.50
CA GLY A 213 12.67 -0.31 -7.71
C GLY A 213 11.63 0.67 -7.17
N LEU A 214 10.94 0.26 -6.10
CA LEU A 214 9.93 1.02 -5.34
C LEU A 214 10.55 1.68 -4.11
N GLY A 215 11.73 1.24 -3.66
CA GLY A 215 12.49 1.85 -2.58
C GLY A 215 13.98 1.54 -2.73
N ARG A 216 14.77 1.97 -1.74
CA ARG A 216 16.20 1.66 -1.66
C ARG A 216 16.53 1.04 -0.31
N GLU A 217 17.45 0.09 -0.34
CA GLU A 217 18.01 -0.51 0.87
C GLU A 217 18.75 0.57 1.66
N ILE A 218 18.59 0.52 2.98
CA ILE A 218 19.26 1.41 3.92
C ILE A 218 19.84 0.61 5.07
N THR A 219 20.69 1.25 5.86
CA THR A 219 21.20 0.66 7.09
C THR A 219 20.24 0.92 8.25
N LYS A 220 20.45 0.18 9.34
CA LYS A 220 19.78 0.46 10.61
C LYS A 220 20.10 1.89 11.08
N GLU A 221 21.35 2.32 10.97
CA GLU A 221 21.79 3.66 11.35
C GLU A 221 21.06 4.74 10.55
N GLU A 222 20.95 4.55 9.22
CA GLU A 222 20.20 5.47 8.36
C GLU A 222 18.69 5.47 8.69
N THR A 223 18.13 4.32 9.07
CA THR A 223 16.75 4.22 9.57
C THR A 223 16.53 5.13 10.78
N LEU A 224 17.44 5.05 11.76
CA LEU A 224 17.41 5.89 12.97
C LEU A 224 17.58 7.38 12.65
N GLU A 225 18.41 7.72 11.67
CA GLU A 225 18.55 9.09 11.20
C GLU A 225 17.28 9.63 10.53
N ILE A 226 16.60 8.82 9.70
CA ILE A 226 15.34 9.19 9.05
C ILE A 226 14.26 9.42 10.11
N LEU A 227 14.14 8.52 11.09
CA LEU A 227 13.23 8.67 12.22
C LEU A 227 13.49 9.97 12.97
N LYS A 228 14.76 10.23 13.33
CA LYS A 228 15.13 11.48 14.00
C LYS A 228 14.79 12.71 13.17
N LYS A 229 15.11 12.72 11.86
CA LYS A 229 14.77 13.84 10.96
C LYS A 229 13.27 14.07 10.86
N ALA A 230 12.47 13.00 10.83
CA ALA A 230 11.02 13.09 10.81
C ALA A 230 10.48 13.70 12.12
N ALA A 231 10.99 13.26 13.27
CA ALA A 231 10.63 13.81 14.57
C ALA A 231 11.07 15.28 14.74
N ASP A 232 12.29 15.63 14.31
CA ASP A 232 12.81 17.01 14.32
C ASP A 232 11.95 17.93 13.43
N ALA A 233 11.33 17.38 12.38
CA ALA A 233 10.39 18.08 11.50
C ALA A 233 8.95 18.13 12.04
N GLY A 234 8.66 17.54 13.20
CA GLY A 234 7.33 17.51 13.82
C GLY A 234 6.38 16.43 13.26
N LEU A 235 6.89 15.43 12.55
CA LEU A 235 6.12 14.27 12.12
C LEU A 235 5.98 13.26 13.26
N VAL A 236 4.90 12.47 13.24
CA VAL A 236 4.64 11.40 14.20
C VAL A 236 4.92 10.04 13.55
N HIS A 237 5.60 9.15 14.26
CA HIS A 237 5.85 7.78 13.80
C HIS A 237 4.57 6.96 13.92
N GLY A 238 4.14 6.35 12.81
CA GLY A 238 2.96 5.50 12.76
C GLY A 238 3.36 4.09 12.36
N LEU A 239 3.07 3.11 13.20
CA LEU A 239 3.34 1.70 12.91
C LEU A 239 2.07 1.02 12.41
N ALA A 240 2.21 0.04 11.51
CA ALA A 240 1.10 -0.85 11.18
C ALA A 240 0.54 -1.49 12.47
N ASN A 241 -0.79 -1.58 12.60
CA ASN A 241 -1.45 -2.06 13.82
C ASN A 241 -1.39 -3.60 13.95
N HIS A 242 -0.17 -4.12 14.05
CA HIS A 242 0.18 -5.52 14.24
C HIS A 242 1.13 -5.63 15.41
N GLN A 243 0.80 -6.50 16.36
CA GLN A 243 1.65 -6.74 17.53
C GLN A 243 2.94 -7.46 17.14
N ASP A 244 2.84 -8.41 16.21
CA ASP A 244 3.95 -9.26 15.79
C ASP A 244 4.47 -8.79 14.42
N THR A 245 5.75 -8.42 14.35
CA THR A 245 6.49 -8.09 13.12
C THR A 245 5.79 -7.10 12.17
N PRO A 246 5.48 -5.87 12.60
CA PRO A 246 4.95 -4.87 11.68
C PRO A 246 5.93 -4.61 10.53
N ASP A 247 5.43 -4.46 9.30
CA ASP A 247 6.28 -4.42 8.10
C ASP A 247 6.55 -3.01 7.58
N THR A 248 5.78 -2.02 8.07
CA THR A 248 5.82 -0.62 7.62
C THR A 248 5.81 0.33 8.81
N LEU A 249 6.66 1.36 8.76
CA LEU A 249 6.66 2.52 9.66
C LEU A 249 6.66 3.85 8.89
#